data_AF-A0A945I4D1-F1
#
_entry.id   AF-A0A945I4D1-F1
#
_cell.length_a   1.000
_cell.length_b   1.000
_cell.length_c   1.000
_cell.angle_alpha   90.00
_cell.angle_beta   90.00
_cell.angle_gamma   90.00
#
_symmetry.space_group_name_H-M   'P 1'
#
loop_
_entity.id
_entity.type
_entity.pdbx_description
1 polymer ?
#
loop_
_entity_poly.entity_id
_entity_poly.type
_entity_poly.pdbx_seq_one_letter_code
_entity_poly.pdbx_strand_id
1 'polypeptide(L)'
;MFFDEIKVVETSIKQLKTDLIAIKDGVDGHYDQLDDIAAHVIALEAVMVAVLKKTEVDAAAVKAWIVDATTGSTGEEGGSEKAQIIVDNLLEGNPVPERKD
;
A
#
# COMPACT_ATOMS: atom_id res chain seq x y z
N MET A 1 50.07 12.39 -4.16
CA MET A 1 49.51 11.61 -3.03
C MET A 1 48.36 12.35 -2.36
N PHE A 2 48.59 13.37 -1.51
CA PHE A 2 47.50 14.05 -0.79
C PHE A 2 46.44 14.71 -1.71
N PHE A 3 46.87 15.39 -2.77
CA PHE A 3 45.96 15.99 -3.74
C PHE A 3 45.23 14.97 -4.63
N ASP A 4 45.77 13.77 -4.79
CA ASP A 4 45.13 12.69 -5.54
C ASP A 4 44.04 12.04 -4.70
N GLU A 5 44.29 11.86 -3.40
CA GLU A 5 43.30 11.40 -2.43
C GLU A 5 42.12 12.38 -2.31
N ILE A 6 42.38 13.70 -2.29
CA ILE A 6 41.31 14.71 -2.31
C ILE A 6 40.45 14.59 -3.57
N LYS A 7 41.07 14.37 -4.74
CA LYS A 7 40.32 14.19 -6.00
C LYS A 7 39.47 12.92 -6.01
N VAL A 8 39.97 11.84 -5.40
CA VAL A 8 39.21 10.60 -5.23
C VAL A 8 38.00 10.84 -4.32
N VAL A 9 38.19 11.51 -3.18
CA VAL A 9 37.10 11.86 -2.26
C VAL A 9 36.08 12.77 -2.94
N GLU A 10 36.51 13.78 -3.70
CA GLU A 10 35.62 14.67 -4.45
C GLU A 10 34.79 13.89 -5.48
N THR A 11 35.40 12.94 -6.16
CA THR A 11 34.72 12.07 -7.13
C THR A 11 33.69 11.18 -6.44
N SER A 12 34.04 10.58 -5.31
CA SER A 12 33.12 9.77 -4.50
C SER A 12 31.94 10.57 -3.97
N ILE A 13 32.15 11.82 -3.52
CA ILE A 13 31.08 12.71 -3.05
C ILE A 13 30.15 13.09 -4.20
N LYS A 14 30.70 13.39 -5.38
CA LYS A 14 29.90 13.66 -6.59
C LYS A 14 29.06 12.46 -7.00
N GLN A 15 29.62 11.25 -6.93
CA GLN A 15 28.88 10.03 -7.21
C GLN A 15 27.76 9.79 -6.19
N LEU A 16 28.04 9.92 -4.90
CA LEU A 16 27.05 9.77 -3.84
C LEU A 16 25.88 10.76 -4.03
N LYS A 17 26.16 12.00 -4.43
CA LYS A 17 25.11 12.98 -4.75
C LYS A 17 24.24 12.51 -5.91
N THR A 18 24.83 11.98 -6.98
CA THR A 18 24.09 11.44 -8.13
C THR A 18 23.20 10.27 -7.70
N ASP A 19 23.73 9.35 -6.91
CA ASP A 19 22.99 8.19 -6.43
C ASP A 19 21.81 8.62 -5.54
N LEU A 20 22.00 9.61 -4.66
CA LEU A 20 20.92 10.17 -3.83
C LEU A 20 19.82 10.85 -4.66
N ILE A 21 20.17 11.53 -5.75
CA ILE A 21 19.18 12.11 -6.67
C ILE A 21 18.40 11.00 -7.37
N ALA A 22 19.07 9.95 -7.86
CA ALA A 22 18.41 8.82 -8.50
C ALA A 22 17.46 8.09 -7.54
N ILE A 23 17.84 7.94 -6.26
CA ILE A 23 16.96 7.40 -5.22
C ILE A 23 15.74 8.30 -5.02
N LYS A 24 15.94 9.61 -4.90
CA LYS A 24 14.84 10.58 -4.75
C LYS A 24 13.86 10.46 -5.92
N ASP A 25 14.36 10.48 -7.15
CA ASP A 25 13.50 10.44 -8.35
C ASP A 25 12.77 9.09 -8.47
N GLY A 26 13.40 7.99 -8.04
CA GLY A 26 12.74 6.69 -7.94
C GLY A 26 11.63 6.66 -6.88
N VAL A 27 11.88 7.28 -5.71
CA VAL A 27 10.87 7.42 -4.64
C VAL A 27 9.70 8.29 -5.10
N ASP A 28 9.95 9.42 -5.77
CA ASP A 28 8.90 10.30 -6.30
C ASP A 28 8.03 9.54 -7.33
N GLY A 29 8.64 8.77 -8.24
CA GLY A 29 7.90 7.93 -9.18
C GLY A 29 7.06 6.84 -8.51
N HIS A 30 7.47 6.35 -7.33
CA HIS A 30 6.66 5.44 -6.53
C HIS A 30 5.48 6.14 -5.83
N TYR A 31 5.60 7.42 -5.47
CA TYR A 31 4.47 8.17 -4.94
C TYR A 31 3.36 8.35 -5.97
N ASP A 32 3.69 8.69 -7.21
CA ASP A 32 2.71 8.79 -8.30
C ASP A 32 2.01 7.45 -8.56
N GLN A 33 2.76 6.34 -8.53
CA GLN A 33 2.19 5.00 -8.64
C GLN A 33 1.28 4.64 -7.45
N LEU A 34 1.62 5.08 -6.25
CA LEU A 34 0.79 4.86 -5.06
C LEU A 34 -0.51 5.66 -5.14
N ASP A 35 -0.47 6.88 -5.68
CA ASP A 35 -1.67 7.70 -5.93
C ASP A 35 -2.58 7.04 -6.97
N ASP A 36 -2.02 6.57 -8.07
CA ASP A 36 -2.75 5.79 -9.09
C ASP A 36 -3.39 4.53 -8.49
N ILE A 37 -2.67 3.78 -7.65
CA ILE A 37 -3.21 2.60 -6.97
C ILE A 37 -4.34 2.99 -6.02
N ALA A 38 -4.18 4.06 -5.25
CA ALA A 38 -5.21 4.55 -4.35
C ALA A 38 -6.49 4.91 -5.12
N ALA A 39 -6.37 5.61 -6.25
CA ALA A 39 -7.50 5.94 -7.13
C ALA A 39 -8.22 4.68 -7.65
N HIS A 40 -7.47 3.66 -8.09
CA HIS A 40 -8.05 2.39 -8.53
C HIS A 40 -8.79 1.65 -7.41
N VAL A 41 -8.22 1.62 -6.19
CA VAL A 41 -8.85 0.99 -5.03
C VAL A 41 -10.18 1.69 -4.69
N ILE A 42 -10.20 3.02 -4.66
CA ILE A 42 -11.42 3.80 -4.41
C ILE A 42 -12.48 3.54 -5.49
N ALA A 43 -12.07 3.45 -6.77
CA ALA A 43 -12.98 3.14 -7.86
C ALA A 43 -13.60 1.74 -7.72
N LEU A 44 -12.78 0.73 -7.38
CA LEU A 44 -13.25 -0.63 -7.10
C LEU A 44 -14.22 -0.67 -5.92
N GLU A 45 -13.91 0.05 -4.84
CA GLU A 45 -14.78 0.17 -3.67
C GLU A 45 -16.13 0.76 -4.05
N ALA A 46 -16.16 1.86 -4.80
CA ALA A 46 -17.41 2.50 -5.23
C ALA A 46 -18.30 1.53 -6.04
N VAL A 47 -17.68 0.76 -6.94
CA VAL A 47 -18.39 -0.26 -7.72
C VAL A 47 -18.92 -1.38 -6.82
N MET A 48 -18.11 -1.89 -5.89
CA MET A 48 -18.51 -2.94 -4.96
C MET A 48 -19.65 -2.49 -4.04
N VAL A 49 -19.58 -1.31 -3.45
CA VAL A 49 -20.68 -0.76 -2.63
C VAL A 49 -21.99 -0.67 -3.43
N ALA A 50 -21.92 -0.26 -4.70
CA ALA A 50 -23.11 -0.21 -5.56
C ALA A 50 -23.69 -1.61 -5.88
N VAL A 51 -22.84 -2.64 -5.98
CA VAL A 51 -23.26 -4.04 -6.15
C VAL A 51 -23.84 -4.62 -4.86
N LEU A 52 -23.21 -4.36 -3.71
CA LEU A 52 -23.66 -4.82 -2.39
C LEU A 52 -25.04 -4.27 -2.03
N LYS A 53 -25.36 -3.04 -2.44
CA LYS A 53 -26.73 -2.48 -2.28
C LYS A 53 -27.83 -3.26 -2.98
N LYS A 54 -27.49 -4.14 -3.92
CA LYS A 54 -28.44 -4.92 -4.73
C LYS A 54 -28.33 -6.42 -4.52
N THR A 55 -27.33 -6.87 -3.75
CA THR A 55 -26.96 -8.28 -3.63
C THR A 55 -26.80 -8.62 -2.16
N GLU A 56 -27.49 -9.66 -1.71
CA GLU A 56 -27.30 -10.17 -0.36
C GLU A 56 -25.93 -10.85 -0.25
N VAL A 57 -25.18 -10.52 0.80
CA VAL A 57 -23.83 -11.06 1.04
C VAL A 57 -23.78 -11.75 2.39
N ASP A 58 -23.26 -12.98 2.38
CA ASP A 58 -22.95 -13.72 3.59
C ASP A 58 -21.67 -13.18 4.23
N ALA A 59 -21.85 -12.26 5.18
CA ALA A 59 -20.75 -11.65 5.93
C ALA A 59 -19.85 -12.68 6.64
N ALA A 60 -20.42 -13.80 7.11
CA ALA A 60 -19.65 -14.82 7.82
C ALA A 60 -18.74 -15.59 6.84
N ALA A 61 -19.25 -15.93 5.66
CA ALA A 61 -18.46 -16.56 4.61
C ALA A 61 -17.31 -15.65 4.14
N VAL A 62 -17.56 -14.35 3.97
CA VAL A 62 -16.50 -13.39 3.58
C VAL A 62 -15.42 -13.29 4.65
N LYS A 63 -15.79 -13.20 5.93
CA LYS A 63 -14.80 -13.18 7.03
C LYS A 63 -13.98 -14.46 7.10
N ALA A 64 -14.63 -15.62 7.00
CA ALA A 64 -13.94 -16.91 7.00
C ALA A 64 -12.94 -17.01 5.83
N TRP A 65 -13.33 -16.52 4.65
CA TRP A 65 -12.46 -16.46 3.49
C TRP A 65 -11.25 -15.54 3.73
N ILE A 66 -11.42 -14.36 4.34
CA ILE A 66 -10.31 -13.45 4.66
C ILE A 66 -9.30 -14.14 5.57
N VAL A 67 -9.78 -14.81 6.63
CA VAL A 67 -8.91 -15.53 7.56
C VAL A 67 -8.07 -16.55 6.78
N ASP A 68 -8.72 -17.46 6.05
CA ASP A 68 -8.03 -18.49 5.26
C ASP A 68 -7.01 -17.91 4.26
N ALA A 69 -7.41 -16.85 3.54
CA ALA A 69 -6.57 -16.19 2.55
C ALA A 69 -5.36 -15.47 3.16
N THR A 70 -5.42 -15.05 4.42
CA THR A 70 -4.39 -14.18 5.02
C THR A 70 -3.59 -14.83 6.14
N THR A 71 -4.06 -15.90 6.78
CA THR A 71 -3.35 -16.62 7.85
C THR A 71 -1.94 -17.04 7.41
N GLY A 72 -1.79 -17.58 6.20
CA GLY A 72 -0.48 -17.99 5.67
C GLY A 72 0.50 -16.83 5.43
N SER A 73 -0.02 -15.64 5.10
CA SER A 73 0.80 -14.45 4.79
C SER A 73 1.11 -13.58 6.00
N THR A 74 0.25 -13.60 7.00
CA THR A 74 0.37 -12.78 8.23
C THR A 74 1.08 -13.54 9.35
N GLY A 75 1.03 -14.87 9.33
CA GLY A 75 1.52 -15.71 10.43
C GLY A 75 0.62 -15.68 11.66
N GLU A 76 -0.57 -15.07 11.57
CA GLU A 76 -1.54 -14.96 12.65
C GLU A 76 -2.71 -15.91 12.39
N GLU A 77 -3.09 -16.69 13.41
CA GLU A 77 -4.13 -17.73 13.29
C GLU A 77 -5.51 -17.14 12.91
N GLY A 78 -5.75 -15.88 13.23
CA GLY A 78 -6.94 -15.11 12.87
C GLY A 78 -6.85 -14.32 11.56
N GLY A 79 -5.76 -14.44 10.79
CA GLY A 79 -5.54 -13.68 9.56
C GLY A 79 -5.45 -12.16 9.79
N SER A 80 -5.67 -11.38 8.73
CA SER A 80 -5.52 -9.92 8.77
C SER A 80 -6.71 -9.24 9.44
N GLU A 81 -6.51 -8.72 10.65
CA GLU A 81 -7.50 -7.88 11.36
C GLU A 81 -7.90 -6.63 10.55
N LYS A 82 -6.93 -6.01 9.87
CA LYS A 82 -7.18 -4.84 9.01
C LYS A 82 -8.12 -5.16 7.85
N ALA A 83 -7.94 -6.31 7.20
CA ALA A 83 -8.81 -6.73 6.10
C ALA A 83 -10.24 -7.01 6.61
N GLN A 84 -10.37 -7.56 7.81
CA GLN A 84 -11.68 -7.78 8.44
C GLN A 84 -12.40 -6.47 8.76
N ILE A 85 -11.70 -5.47 9.31
CA ILE A 85 -12.26 -4.12 9.55
C ILE A 85 -12.71 -3.46 8.24
N ILE A 86 -11.92 -3.58 7.17
CA ILE A 86 -12.28 -3.02 5.85
C ILE A 86 -13.57 -3.67 5.33
N VAL A 87 -13.68 -5.00 5.42
CA VAL A 87 -14.90 -5.70 5.00
C VAL A 87 -16.12 -5.31 5.82
N ASP A 88 -15.97 -5.12 7.14
CA ASP A 88 -17.07 -4.63 7.98
C ASP A 88 -17.56 -3.26 7.51
N ASN A 89 -16.64 -2.32 7.25
CA ASN A 89 -17.02 -1.00 6.71
C ASN A 89 -17.74 -1.10 5.35
N LEU A 90 -17.26 -1.97 4.45
CA LEU A 90 -17.86 -2.16 3.12
C LEU A 90 -19.28 -2.75 3.21
N LEU A 91 -19.50 -3.71 4.11
CA LEU A 91 -20.80 -4.34 4.33
C LEU A 91 -21.81 -3.36 4.97
N GLU A 92 -21.33 -2.45 5.81
CA GLU A 92 -22.13 -1.36 6.38
C GLU A 92 -22.37 -0.21 5.37
N GLY A 93 -21.65 -0.20 4.25
CA GLY A 93 -21.70 0.86 3.25
C GLY A 93 -21.00 2.16 3.71
N ASN A 94 -20.15 2.05 4.72
CA ASN A 94 -19.30 3.14 5.21
C ASN A 94 -18.03 3.22 4.33
N PRO A 95 -17.58 4.43 3.97
CA PRO A 95 -16.29 4.57 3.28
C PRO A 95 -15.16 4.02 4.16
N VAL A 96 -14.14 3.41 3.55
CA VAL A 96 -12.93 2.99 4.28
C VAL A 96 -12.40 4.16 5.10
N PRO A 97 -12.09 3.97 6.40
CA PRO A 97 -11.60 5.04 7.26
C PRO A 97 -10.35 5.67 6.65
N GLU A 98 -10.39 7.01 6.50
CA GLU A 98 -9.24 7.79 6.06
C GLU A 98 -8.04 7.46 6.95
N ARG A 99 -6.92 7.13 6.31
CA ARG A 99 -5.66 6.92 7.02
C ARG A 99 -5.32 8.26 7.67
N LYS A 100 -5.38 8.34 9.01
CA LYS A 100 -4.88 9.51 9.72
C LYS A 100 -3.36 9.48 9.65
N ASP A 101 -2.79 10.45 8.95
CA ASP A 101 -1.36 10.71 8.85
C ASP A 101 -0.69 10.86 10.23
#